data_AF-A0A0D2WLY7-F1
#
_entry.id   AF-A0A0D2WLY7-F1
#
_cell.length_a   1.000
_cell.length_b   1.000
_cell.length_c   1.000
_cell.angle_alpha   90.00
_cell.angle_beta   90.00
_cell.angle_gamma   90.00
#
_symmetry.space_group_name_H-M   'P 1'
#
loop_
_entity.id
_entity.type
_entity.pdbx_description
1 polymer ?
#
loop_
_entity_poly.entity_id
_entity_poly.type
_entity_poly.pdbx_seq_one_letter_code
_entity_poly.pdbx_strand_id
1 'polypeptide(L)'
;MTDAVSSFDFVHHPGWQEYFSRLEGFSAHGPTPSQLLKLQRKWYKQHIDPSYEAPAAAAAAPTTTTDAPSSSSSPSPSSSSSKAHHPRRRRTPAPRADSTNNGGSSSAGSASSGSSTAAPAARRSLVQFAIANKLQLIAWIANLLCLINVLAFIVPIGMDPSPISYYKVFRRGAVAYIVMLYQRHGLVFSRNYLNSIIPDENFAYIMYCVVFSFADVHAAAVLPMAIFALYGFATFTPNVASAILPQNLRSTIVPRIRGLVARLTAVGDQAKIAAARLELILVPILFIGLFSGEFLPLISYANFLNLRYVQSAHTRRLLSDLKILGFQLTGHPRCPPIIGAAFVKLVGLLERMDPNRR
;
A
#
# COMPACT_ATOMS: atom_id res chain seq x y z
N MET A 1 -37.20 4.88 36.96
CA MET A 1 -36.24 3.87 37.45
C MET A 1 -34.97 4.59 37.82
N THR A 2 -34.53 4.49 39.07
CA THR A 2 -33.18 4.90 39.49
C THR A 2 -32.16 3.95 38.88
N ASP A 3 -31.00 4.46 38.47
CA ASP A 3 -29.91 3.61 38.00
C ASP A 3 -29.29 2.89 39.21
N ALA A 4 -29.22 1.56 39.19
CA ALA A 4 -28.67 0.77 40.28
C ALA A 4 -27.22 1.17 40.63
N VAL A 5 -26.47 1.67 39.65
CA VAL A 5 -25.11 2.23 39.85
C VAL A 5 -25.18 3.57 40.58
N SER A 6 -26.20 4.41 40.35
CA SER A 6 -26.35 5.69 41.07
C SER A 6 -26.71 5.53 42.56
N SER A 7 -27.20 4.36 42.95
CA SER A 7 -27.48 3.98 44.35
C SER A 7 -26.35 3.20 45.03
N PHE A 8 -25.23 2.91 44.35
CA PHE A 8 -24.12 2.16 44.94
C PHE A 8 -23.08 3.08 45.59
N ASP A 9 -22.65 2.74 46.81
CA ASP A 9 -21.64 3.52 47.54
C ASP A 9 -20.22 3.25 47.03
N PHE A 10 -19.83 3.99 46.00
CA PHE A 10 -18.46 4.04 45.51
C PHE A 10 -17.50 4.80 46.44
N VAL A 11 -18.00 5.61 47.39
CA VAL A 11 -17.13 6.45 48.24
C VAL A 11 -16.39 5.58 49.25
N HIS A 12 -17.10 4.65 49.90
CA HIS A 12 -16.53 3.79 50.93
C HIS A 12 -16.04 2.43 50.43
N HIS A 13 -16.27 2.06 49.15
CA HIS A 13 -15.88 0.75 48.64
C HIS A 13 -14.37 0.63 48.32
N PRO A 14 -13.58 -0.19 49.05
CA PRO A 14 -12.12 -0.18 48.95
C PRO A 14 -11.61 -0.61 47.57
N GLY A 15 -12.22 -1.63 46.95
CA GLY A 15 -11.86 -2.10 45.61
C GLY A 15 -12.19 -1.12 44.47
N TRP A 16 -13.02 -0.10 44.73
CA TRP A 16 -13.19 1.01 43.78
C TRP A 16 -12.11 2.06 43.97
N GLN A 17 -11.76 2.40 45.22
CA GLN A 17 -10.67 3.35 45.51
C GLN A 17 -9.32 2.87 44.97
N GLU A 18 -8.99 1.58 45.13
CA GLU A 18 -7.80 0.96 44.53
C GLU A 18 -7.83 0.96 42.99
N TYR A 19 -9.00 0.74 42.38
CA TYR A 19 -9.15 0.83 40.93
C TYR A 19 -8.98 2.26 40.43
N PHE A 20 -9.52 3.24 41.15
CA PHE A 20 -9.49 4.65 40.79
C PHE A 20 -8.09 5.25 40.94
N SER A 21 -7.36 4.92 42.02
CA SER A 21 -5.98 5.38 42.22
C SER A 21 -4.99 4.83 41.19
N ARG A 22 -5.29 3.68 40.56
CA ARG A 22 -4.52 3.11 39.44
C ARG A 22 -4.80 3.75 38.08
N LEU A 23 -5.76 4.68 37.97
CA LEU A 23 -6.09 5.37 36.72
C LEU A 23 -5.33 6.69 36.58
N GLU A 24 -4.01 6.59 36.40
CA GLU A 24 -3.18 7.74 36.03
C GLU A 24 -3.56 8.29 34.64
N GLY A 25 -3.68 9.61 34.51
CA GLY A 25 -3.98 10.28 33.23
C GLY A 25 -5.11 11.32 33.24
N PHE A 26 -5.75 11.60 34.39
CA PHE A 26 -6.65 12.75 34.49
C PHE A 26 -5.88 14.07 34.64
N SER A 27 -6.43 15.14 34.07
CA SER A 27 -5.87 16.50 34.23
C SER A 27 -5.99 16.99 35.67
N ALA A 28 -5.30 18.08 36.02
CA ALA A 28 -5.24 18.67 37.37
C ALA A 28 -6.60 19.12 37.96
N HIS A 29 -7.69 19.06 37.17
CA HIS A 29 -9.07 19.33 37.61
C HIS A 29 -9.91 18.06 37.80
N GLY A 30 -9.32 16.87 37.69
CA GLY A 30 -9.98 15.57 37.89
C GLY A 30 -10.85 15.11 36.70
N PRO A 31 -11.52 13.94 36.82
CA PRO A 31 -12.47 13.46 35.82
C PRO A 31 -13.78 14.24 35.87
N THR A 32 -14.34 14.58 34.70
CA THR A 32 -15.69 15.19 34.65
C THR A 32 -16.77 14.21 35.13
N PRO A 33 -17.91 14.67 35.67
CA PRO A 33 -18.96 13.78 36.20
C PRO A 33 -19.47 12.74 35.19
N SER A 34 -19.54 13.10 33.91
CA SER A 34 -19.97 12.19 32.83
C SER A 34 -18.89 11.15 32.44
N GLN A 35 -17.62 11.37 32.79
CA GLN A 35 -16.56 10.37 32.70
C GLN A 35 -16.57 9.48 33.94
N LEU A 36 -16.74 10.05 35.14
CA LEU A 36 -16.81 9.32 36.40
C LEU A 36 -17.92 8.26 36.37
N LEU A 37 -19.14 8.63 35.97
CA LEU A 37 -20.27 7.70 35.81
C LEU A 37 -20.00 6.57 34.81
N LYS A 38 -19.21 6.82 33.75
CA LYS A 38 -18.82 5.77 32.78
C LYS A 38 -17.82 4.79 33.38
N LEU A 39 -16.88 5.28 34.20
CA LEU A 39 -15.90 4.45 34.90
C LEU A 39 -16.57 3.62 36.00
N GLN A 40 -17.46 4.22 36.80
CA GLN A 40 -18.28 3.55 37.82
C GLN A 40 -19.13 2.43 37.20
N ARG A 41 -19.92 2.72 36.14
CA ARG A 41 -20.72 1.71 35.43
C ARG A 41 -19.86 0.58 34.85
N LYS A 42 -18.68 0.89 34.30
CA LYS A 42 -17.75 -0.12 33.76
C LYS A 42 -17.20 -1.03 34.86
N TRP A 43 -16.74 -0.45 35.97
CA TRP A 43 -16.18 -1.20 37.08
C TRP A 43 -17.24 -2.04 37.82
N TYR A 44 -18.44 -1.48 38.03
CA TYR A 44 -19.59 -2.17 38.63
C TYR A 44 -19.99 -3.41 37.81
N LYS A 45 -20.09 -3.27 36.48
CA LYS A 45 -20.35 -4.42 35.58
C LYS A 45 -19.25 -5.48 35.63
N GLN A 46 -18.01 -5.09 35.94
CA GLN A 46 -16.87 -6.00 35.96
C GLN A 46 -16.67 -6.72 37.31
N HIS A 47 -17.12 -6.14 38.44
CA HIS A 47 -16.79 -6.64 39.79
C HIS A 47 -18.00 -6.90 40.70
N ILE A 48 -19.20 -6.44 40.36
CA ILE A 48 -20.42 -6.61 41.18
C ILE A 48 -21.50 -7.35 40.41
N ASP A 49 -21.91 -6.83 39.24
CA ASP A 49 -23.00 -7.42 38.46
C ASP A 49 -22.65 -7.50 36.96
N PRO A 50 -22.15 -8.66 36.48
CA PRO A 50 -21.92 -8.90 35.06
C PRO A 50 -23.17 -8.78 34.19
N SER A 51 -24.37 -8.97 34.75
CA SER A 51 -25.65 -8.87 34.03
C SER A 51 -26.12 -7.43 33.84
N TYR A 52 -25.68 -6.48 34.68
CA TYR A 52 -26.06 -5.07 34.62
C TYR A 52 -25.93 -4.47 33.21
N GLU A 53 -27.04 -4.07 32.61
CA GLU A 53 -27.10 -3.30 31.37
C GLU A 53 -27.51 -1.86 31.70
N ALA A 54 -26.67 -0.90 31.31
CA ALA A 54 -26.90 0.49 31.67
C ALA A 54 -28.14 1.05 30.96
N PRO A 55 -29.04 1.77 31.66
CA PRO A 55 -30.24 2.32 31.04
C PRO A 55 -29.84 3.22 29.87
N ALA A 56 -30.44 2.96 28.70
CA ALA A 56 -30.13 3.66 27.46
C ALA A 56 -30.34 5.17 27.65
N ALA A 57 -29.23 5.92 27.73
CA ALA A 57 -29.28 7.35 27.95
C ALA A 57 -30.08 8.03 26.83
N ALA A 58 -31.17 8.71 27.19
CA ALA A 58 -32.14 9.22 26.24
C ALA A 58 -31.47 10.12 25.19
N ALA A 59 -31.70 9.79 23.92
CA ALA A 59 -31.30 10.64 22.80
C ALA A 59 -32.22 11.86 22.72
N ALA A 60 -31.94 12.86 23.57
CA ALA A 60 -32.62 14.15 23.61
C ALA A 60 -31.58 15.28 23.56
N ALA A 61 -31.75 16.36 22.78
CA ALA A 61 -32.85 16.66 21.87
C ALA A 61 -32.35 17.28 20.54
N PRO A 62 -33.01 17.00 19.40
CA PRO A 62 -33.02 17.93 18.28
C PRO A 62 -33.94 19.10 18.60
N THR A 63 -33.48 20.33 18.42
CA THR A 63 -34.32 21.53 18.53
C THR A 63 -35.17 21.71 17.27
N THR A 64 -36.49 21.75 17.42
CA THR A 64 -37.48 22.03 16.36
C THR A 64 -37.92 23.51 16.36
N THR A 65 -38.72 23.90 15.36
CA THR A 65 -39.22 25.27 15.05
C THR A 65 -38.13 26.28 14.66
N THR A 66 -38.36 27.22 13.72
CA THR A 66 -39.65 27.84 13.33
C THR A 66 -39.87 27.91 11.81
N ASP A 67 -41.13 27.84 11.37
CA ASP A 67 -41.58 27.97 9.98
C ASP A 67 -41.77 29.41 9.49
N ALA A 68 -41.70 29.62 8.16
CA ALA A 68 -42.29 30.77 7.44
C ALA A 68 -42.51 30.41 5.94
N PRO A 69 -43.70 30.63 5.32
CA PRO A 69 -44.00 30.11 3.97
C PRO A 69 -44.27 31.15 2.86
N SER A 70 -44.01 30.74 1.60
CA SER A 70 -44.60 31.22 0.33
C SER A 70 -44.57 30.05 -0.67
N SER A 71 -45.66 29.63 -1.34
CA SER A 71 -46.41 30.26 -2.45
C SER A 71 -45.55 30.54 -3.71
N SER A 72 -45.96 30.21 -4.95
CA SER A 72 -47.29 29.83 -5.46
C SER A 72 -47.29 28.94 -6.75
N SER A 73 -48.46 28.33 -7.03
CA SER A 73 -49.10 28.10 -8.36
C SER A 73 -48.43 27.28 -9.50
N SER A 74 -49.15 26.24 -9.94
CA SER A 74 -49.09 25.50 -11.24
C SER A 74 -49.80 26.29 -12.39
N PRO A 75 -50.07 25.78 -13.63
CA PRO A 75 -49.84 24.46 -14.25
C PRO A 75 -49.32 24.46 -15.74
N SER A 76 -49.39 23.31 -16.42
CA SER A 76 -49.11 23.01 -17.86
C SER A 76 -50.35 23.25 -18.79
N PRO A 77 -50.49 22.79 -20.07
CA PRO A 77 -49.61 22.02 -21.01
C PRO A 77 -49.68 22.39 -22.54
N SER A 78 -49.06 21.57 -23.41
CA SER A 78 -49.31 21.39 -24.88
C SER A 78 -48.79 22.48 -25.85
N SER A 79 -48.63 22.33 -27.19
CA SER A 79 -48.79 21.21 -28.17
C SER A 79 -47.81 21.39 -29.36
N SER A 80 -47.42 20.38 -30.17
CA SER A 80 -48.00 20.02 -31.50
C SER A 80 -46.96 19.13 -32.28
N SER A 81 -47.35 18.09 -33.05
CA SER A 81 -47.50 18.00 -34.53
C SER A 81 -46.20 18.22 -35.38
N SER A 82 -45.90 17.55 -36.52
CA SER A 82 -46.71 16.72 -37.44
C SER A 82 -45.92 15.66 -38.27
N LYS A 83 -46.70 14.75 -38.89
CA LYS A 83 -46.40 13.58 -39.76
C LYS A 83 -45.67 13.85 -41.10
N ALA A 84 -44.98 12.83 -41.66
CA ALA A 84 -44.92 12.41 -43.10
C ALA A 84 -43.74 11.40 -43.36
N HIS A 85 -43.67 10.55 -44.41
CA HIS A 85 -44.65 9.66 -45.07
C HIS A 85 -43.88 8.50 -45.79
N HIS A 86 -44.54 7.57 -46.52
CA HIS A 86 -43.95 6.34 -47.11
C HIS A 86 -44.33 6.22 -48.61
N PRO A 87 -43.62 5.47 -49.51
CA PRO A 87 -44.07 4.07 -49.81
C PRO A 87 -43.10 3.05 -50.52
N ARG A 88 -42.93 1.87 -49.89
CA ARG A 88 -43.06 0.48 -50.43
C ARG A 88 -43.19 0.15 -51.96
N ARG A 89 -42.28 -0.69 -52.51
CA ARG A 89 -42.53 -1.87 -53.43
C ARG A 89 -41.23 -2.64 -53.80
N ARG A 90 -41.26 -3.76 -54.57
CA ARG A 90 -41.46 -5.19 -54.15
C ARG A 90 -41.21 -6.18 -55.33
N ARG A 91 -40.23 -7.12 -55.25
CA ARG A 91 -40.32 -8.55 -55.71
C ARG A 91 -39.02 -9.36 -55.56
N THR A 92 -39.14 -10.69 -55.64
CA THR A 92 -38.08 -11.74 -55.62
C THR A 92 -38.16 -12.59 -56.92
N PRO A 93 -37.21 -13.52 -57.22
CA PRO A 93 -37.23 -14.90 -56.66
C PRO A 93 -35.84 -15.51 -56.35
N ALA A 94 -35.81 -16.78 -55.93
CA ALA A 94 -34.61 -17.60 -55.64
C ALA A 94 -34.46 -18.77 -56.66
N PRO A 95 -33.48 -19.69 -56.51
CA PRO A 95 -33.83 -20.99 -55.87
C PRO A 95 -32.71 -21.74 -55.09
N ARG A 96 -33.17 -22.64 -54.17
CA ARG A 96 -32.65 -23.97 -53.69
C ARG A 96 -31.12 -24.20 -53.48
N ALA A 97 -30.66 -24.97 -52.48
CA ALA A 97 -31.23 -26.10 -51.71
C ALA A 97 -30.46 -26.28 -50.35
N ASP A 98 -30.70 -27.20 -49.38
CA ASP A 98 -31.78 -28.17 -49.09
C ASP A 98 -31.73 -28.68 -47.60
N SER A 99 -32.48 -29.75 -47.26
CA SER A 99 -32.34 -30.81 -46.22
C SER A 99 -31.19 -30.73 -45.18
N THR A 100 -31.34 -30.92 -43.84
CA THR A 100 -32.40 -31.44 -42.92
C THR A 100 -32.33 -30.72 -41.53
N ASN A 101 -33.23 -30.78 -40.51
CA ASN A 101 -34.52 -31.45 -40.18
C ASN A 101 -34.52 -32.44 -38.97
N ASN A 102 -34.44 -31.94 -37.71
CA ASN A 102 -35.03 -32.49 -36.45
C ASN A 102 -34.68 -31.56 -35.24
N GLY A 103 -35.44 -31.43 -34.15
CA GLY A 103 -36.80 -31.92 -33.86
C GLY A 103 -37.23 -31.80 -32.38
N GLY A 104 -37.84 -30.67 -31.97
CA GLY A 104 -38.52 -30.46 -30.67
C GLY A 104 -37.63 -30.27 -29.42
N SER A 105 -38.14 -29.86 -28.24
CA SER A 105 -39.38 -29.10 -27.93
C SER A 105 -39.39 -28.59 -26.47
N SER A 106 -39.79 -27.32 -26.26
CA SER A 106 -40.42 -26.74 -25.05
C SER A 106 -39.93 -27.08 -23.63
N SER A 107 -39.39 -26.06 -22.93
CA SER A 107 -39.90 -25.68 -21.59
C SER A 107 -39.44 -24.25 -21.22
N ALA A 108 -40.36 -23.38 -20.79
CA ALA A 108 -40.03 -22.04 -20.31
C ALA A 108 -39.99 -22.03 -18.76
N GLY A 109 -38.81 -21.78 -18.19
CA GLY A 109 -38.61 -21.70 -16.73
C GLY A 109 -38.47 -20.26 -16.25
N SER A 110 -39.53 -19.70 -15.66
CA SER A 110 -39.56 -18.33 -15.15
C SER A 110 -38.73 -18.17 -13.87
N ALA A 111 -37.44 -17.80 -14.02
CA ALA A 111 -36.57 -17.51 -12.88
C ALA A 111 -36.98 -16.17 -12.22
N SER A 112 -37.46 -16.22 -10.98
CA SER A 112 -37.94 -15.06 -10.23
C SER A 112 -36.83 -14.10 -9.82
N SER A 113 -37.12 -12.79 -9.84
CA SER A 113 -36.23 -11.72 -9.40
C SER A 113 -36.07 -11.71 -7.87
N GLY A 114 -35.22 -12.59 -7.35
CA GLY A 114 -34.83 -12.61 -5.93
C GLY A 114 -34.08 -11.34 -5.55
N SER A 115 -34.74 -10.44 -4.81
CA SER A 115 -34.15 -9.23 -4.27
C SER A 115 -33.08 -9.59 -3.23
N SER A 116 -31.81 -9.47 -3.62
CA SER A 116 -30.68 -9.69 -2.73
C SER A 116 -30.60 -8.55 -1.70
N THR A 117 -31.30 -8.71 -0.57
CA THR A 117 -31.22 -7.82 0.58
C THR A 117 -29.76 -7.68 0.99
N ALA A 118 -29.16 -6.53 0.67
CA ALA A 118 -27.75 -6.28 0.92
C ALA A 118 -27.50 -6.35 2.43
N ALA A 119 -26.78 -7.39 2.88
CA ALA A 119 -26.51 -7.61 4.28
C ALA A 119 -25.88 -6.35 4.91
N PRO A 120 -26.36 -5.90 6.09
CA PRO A 120 -25.91 -4.65 6.68
C PRO A 120 -24.39 -4.68 6.84
N ALA A 121 -23.71 -3.72 6.24
CA ALA A 121 -22.25 -3.74 6.08
C ALA A 121 -21.57 -3.82 7.45
N ALA A 122 -21.18 -5.05 7.84
CA ALA A 122 -20.75 -5.36 9.19
C ALA A 122 -19.60 -4.45 9.61
N ARG A 123 -19.71 -3.85 10.80
CA ARG A 123 -18.68 -3.00 11.39
C ARG A 123 -17.45 -3.84 11.74
N ARG A 124 -16.66 -4.22 10.73
CA ARG A 124 -15.32 -4.77 10.90
C ARG A 124 -14.53 -3.75 11.70
N SER A 125 -14.28 -4.05 12.96
CA SER A 125 -13.54 -3.14 13.83
C SER A 125 -12.12 -2.95 13.31
N LEU A 126 -11.47 -1.85 13.68
CA LEU A 126 -10.05 -1.63 13.36
C LEU A 126 -9.19 -2.84 13.79
N VAL A 127 -9.53 -3.45 14.92
CA VAL A 127 -8.91 -4.69 15.44
C VAL A 127 -9.15 -5.88 14.51
N GLN A 128 -10.39 -6.12 14.04
CA GLN A 128 -10.67 -7.21 13.10
C GLN A 128 -9.96 -7.03 11.75
N PHE A 129 -9.88 -5.80 11.22
CA PHE A 129 -9.07 -5.55 10.02
C PHE A 129 -7.57 -5.73 10.29
N ALA A 130 -7.06 -5.22 11.42
CA ALA A 130 -5.66 -5.35 11.80
C ALA A 130 -5.25 -6.82 11.98
N ILE A 131 -6.12 -7.67 12.53
CA ILE A 131 -5.90 -9.12 12.62
C ILE A 131 -5.89 -9.76 11.23
N ALA A 132 -6.90 -9.45 10.39
CA ALA A 132 -7.03 -10.04 9.05
C ALA A 132 -5.94 -9.62 8.06
N ASN A 133 -5.45 -8.37 8.15
CA ASN A 133 -4.50 -7.78 7.21
C ASN A 133 -3.20 -7.32 7.87
N LYS A 134 -2.81 -7.94 9.01
CA LYS A 134 -1.63 -7.59 9.81
C LYS A 134 -0.37 -7.33 8.99
N LEU A 135 -0.09 -8.19 8.00
CA LEU A 135 1.09 -8.09 7.15
C LEU A 135 1.05 -6.87 6.22
N GLN A 136 -0.12 -6.53 5.65
CA GLN A 136 -0.27 -5.33 4.81
C GLN A 136 -0.15 -4.05 5.65
N LEU A 137 -0.67 -4.06 6.88
CA LEU A 137 -0.53 -2.94 7.81
C LEU A 137 0.93 -2.73 8.22
N ILE A 138 1.66 -3.80 8.57
CA ILE A 138 3.10 -3.73 8.90
C ILE A 138 3.90 -3.23 7.69
N ALA A 139 3.63 -3.74 6.49
CA ALA A 139 4.30 -3.29 5.27
C ALA A 139 4.00 -1.82 4.94
N TRP A 140 2.76 -1.36 5.12
CA TRP A 140 2.38 0.05 4.93
C TRP A 140 3.09 0.96 5.94
N ILE A 141 3.12 0.59 7.23
CA ILE A 141 3.84 1.32 8.28
C ILE A 141 5.35 1.33 8.01
N ALA A 142 5.95 0.21 7.60
CA ALA A 142 7.37 0.13 7.30
C ALA A 142 7.76 1.04 6.12
N ASN A 143 6.96 1.06 5.05
CA ASN A 143 7.17 1.96 3.91
C ASN A 143 6.94 3.44 4.28
N LEU A 144 5.93 3.76 5.10
CA LEU A 144 5.69 5.12 5.60
C LEU A 144 6.87 5.61 6.47
N LEU A 145 7.35 4.78 7.39
CA LEU A 145 8.53 5.10 8.20
C LEU A 145 9.79 5.22 7.34
N CYS A 146 9.93 4.40 6.29
CA CYS A 146 11.01 4.54 5.32
C CYS A 146 10.96 5.92 4.64
N LEU A 147 9.80 6.32 4.10
CA LEU A 147 9.59 7.64 3.48
C LEU A 147 9.90 8.81 4.44
N ILE A 148 9.48 8.72 5.70
CA ILE A 148 9.77 9.76 6.70
C ILE A 148 11.28 9.89 6.95
N ASN A 149 12.03 8.77 7.01
CA ASN A 149 13.48 8.82 7.18
C ASN A 149 14.23 9.23 5.90
N VAL A 150 13.67 8.96 4.72
CA VAL A 150 14.17 9.51 3.44
C VAL A 150 14.02 11.03 3.42
N LEU A 151 12.84 11.55 3.78
CA LEU A 151 12.60 13.00 3.84
C LEU A 151 13.49 13.68 4.89
N ALA A 152 13.67 13.07 6.07
CA ALA A 152 14.57 13.53 7.12
C ALA A 152 16.08 13.30 6.83
N PHE A 153 16.43 12.75 5.68
CA PHE A 153 17.80 12.66 5.16
C PHE A 153 18.02 13.64 4.00
N ILE A 154 17.01 13.85 3.14
CA ILE A 154 17.08 14.74 1.98
C ILE A 154 16.81 16.21 2.36
N VAL A 155 15.91 16.48 3.31
CA VAL A 155 15.47 17.83 3.67
C VAL A 155 15.88 18.17 5.11
N PRO A 156 16.94 18.97 5.33
CA PRO A 156 17.37 19.40 6.66
C PRO A 156 16.45 20.52 7.19
N ILE A 157 15.22 20.16 7.60
CA ILE A 157 14.25 21.09 8.17
C ILE A 157 14.61 21.37 9.64
N GLY A 158 15.64 22.18 9.87
CA GLY A 158 16.05 22.63 11.21
C GLY A 158 16.70 21.55 12.09
N MET A 159 17.00 20.37 11.54
CA MET A 159 17.91 19.39 12.13
C MET A 159 18.96 19.03 11.07
N ASP A 160 20.21 18.85 11.50
CA ASP A 160 21.30 18.41 10.63
C ASP A 160 20.96 17.07 9.94
N PRO A 161 21.41 16.85 8.69
CA PRO A 161 21.11 15.63 7.93
C PRO A 161 21.80 14.42 8.56
N SER A 162 21.13 13.84 9.55
CA SER A 162 21.75 12.88 10.46
C SER A 162 22.10 11.56 9.76
N PRO A 163 23.33 11.03 9.93
CA PRO A 163 23.67 9.69 9.44
C PRO A 163 22.78 8.61 10.09
N ILE A 164 22.18 8.90 11.25
CA ILE A 164 21.20 8.01 11.89
C ILE A 164 19.94 7.86 11.03
N SER A 165 19.52 8.91 10.29
CA SER A 165 18.39 8.83 9.35
C SER A 165 18.69 7.90 8.18
N TYR A 166 19.91 7.93 7.64
CA TYR A 166 20.38 7.03 6.58
C TYR A 166 20.20 5.56 6.99
N TYR A 167 20.80 5.14 8.11
CA TYR A 167 20.67 3.75 8.58
C TYR A 167 19.21 3.37 8.94
N LYS A 168 18.37 4.32 9.36
CA LYS A 168 16.94 4.08 9.57
C LYS A 168 16.20 3.80 8.26
N VAL A 169 16.54 4.43 7.13
CA VAL A 169 15.94 4.13 5.81
C VAL A 169 16.09 2.64 5.49
N PHE A 170 17.32 2.12 5.44
CA PHE A 170 17.56 0.73 5.04
C PHE A 170 16.98 -0.27 6.05
N ARG A 171 17.04 0.02 7.35
CA ARG A 171 16.43 -0.86 8.37
C ARG A 171 14.89 -0.90 8.26
N ARG A 172 14.22 0.19 7.89
CA ARG A 172 12.76 0.19 7.63
C ARG A 172 12.42 -0.45 6.28
N GLY A 173 13.24 -0.23 5.26
CA GLY A 173 13.16 -0.89 3.96
C GLY A 173 13.26 -2.42 4.05
N ALA A 174 14.26 -2.94 4.77
CA ALA A 174 14.44 -4.36 5.02
C ALA A 174 13.17 -4.99 5.62
N VAL A 175 12.56 -4.35 6.64
CA VAL A 175 11.31 -4.83 7.24
C VAL A 175 10.16 -4.85 6.22
N ALA A 176 10.05 -3.83 5.36
CA ALA A 176 9.03 -3.81 4.31
C ALA A 176 9.19 -4.99 3.32
N TYR A 177 10.41 -5.22 2.82
CA TYR A 177 10.68 -6.32 1.88
C TYR A 177 10.61 -7.71 2.51
N ILE A 178 11.05 -7.89 3.75
CA ILE A 178 10.88 -9.15 4.51
C ILE A 178 9.38 -9.49 4.60
N VAL A 179 8.53 -8.50 4.88
CA VAL A 179 7.09 -8.71 4.99
C VAL A 179 6.43 -8.93 3.61
N MET A 180 6.92 -8.32 2.53
CA MET A 180 6.47 -8.63 1.16
C MET A 180 6.89 -10.05 0.73
N LEU A 181 8.13 -10.46 1.00
CA LEU A 181 8.64 -11.79 0.71
C LEU A 181 7.86 -12.87 1.48
N TYR A 182 7.58 -12.62 2.77
CA TYR A 182 6.74 -13.49 3.60
C TYR A 182 5.29 -13.59 3.10
N GLN A 183 4.69 -12.48 2.63
CA GLN A 183 3.37 -12.51 1.99
C GLN A 183 3.34 -13.35 0.70
N ARG A 184 4.48 -13.50 0.01
CA ARG A 184 4.58 -14.21 -1.29
C ARG A 184 4.94 -15.69 -1.17
N HIS A 185 5.83 -16.05 -0.24
CA HIS A 185 6.35 -17.43 -0.10
C HIS A 185 5.96 -18.13 1.21
N GLY A 186 5.37 -17.41 2.17
CA GLY A 186 5.15 -17.92 3.53
C GLY A 186 6.47 -18.15 4.29
N LEU A 187 6.45 -19.06 5.26
CA LEU A 187 7.65 -19.57 5.97
C LEU A 187 7.63 -21.09 5.95
N VAL A 188 8.44 -21.70 5.07
CA VAL A 188 8.61 -23.15 4.99
C VAL A 188 10.10 -23.45 4.84
N PHE A 189 10.83 -23.60 5.96
CA PHE A 189 12.28 -23.81 5.90
C PHE A 189 12.64 -25.14 5.22
N SER A 190 13.02 -25.05 3.95
CA SER A 190 13.40 -26.16 3.08
C SER A 190 14.42 -25.68 2.04
N ARG A 191 15.28 -26.58 1.56
CA ARG A 191 16.22 -26.31 0.47
C ARG A 191 15.49 -25.83 -0.80
N ASN A 192 14.29 -26.35 -1.06
CA ASN A 192 13.48 -25.95 -2.21
C ASN A 192 12.92 -24.52 -2.05
N TYR A 193 12.53 -24.12 -0.84
CA TYR A 193 12.06 -22.77 -0.52
C TYR A 193 13.17 -21.71 -0.66
N LEU A 194 14.41 -22.04 -0.31
CA LEU A 194 15.57 -21.17 -0.61
C LEU A 194 15.74 -20.98 -2.12
N ASN A 195 15.63 -22.06 -2.92
CA ASN A 195 15.67 -21.98 -4.38
C ASN A 195 14.50 -21.17 -4.97
N SER A 196 13.34 -21.10 -4.29
CA SER A 196 12.20 -20.25 -4.68
C SER A 196 12.36 -18.77 -4.31
N ILE A 197 13.11 -18.46 -3.24
CA ILE A 197 13.31 -17.10 -2.72
C ILE A 197 14.51 -16.38 -3.33
N ILE A 198 15.62 -17.08 -3.61
CA ILE A 198 16.81 -16.50 -4.23
C ILE A 198 16.51 -15.76 -5.57
N PRO A 199 15.61 -16.23 -6.46
CA PRO A 199 15.22 -15.48 -7.67
C PRO A 199 14.21 -14.34 -7.43
N ASP A 200 13.79 -14.04 -6.19
CA ASP A 200 12.82 -12.98 -5.91
C ASP A 200 13.46 -11.58 -5.86
N GLU A 201 12.89 -10.62 -6.60
CA GLU A 201 13.30 -9.21 -6.54
C GLU A 201 13.33 -8.65 -5.11
N ASN A 202 12.40 -9.08 -4.25
CA ASN A 202 12.34 -8.66 -2.85
C ASN A 202 13.56 -9.18 -2.05
N PHE A 203 14.05 -10.38 -2.35
CA PHE A 203 15.20 -10.95 -1.64
C PHE A 203 16.49 -10.16 -1.92
N ALA A 204 16.71 -9.74 -3.17
CA ALA A 204 17.83 -8.84 -3.48
C ALA A 204 17.70 -7.50 -2.76
N TYR A 205 16.49 -6.93 -2.64
CA TYR A 205 16.30 -5.70 -1.89
C TYR A 205 16.49 -5.84 -0.36
N ILE A 206 16.22 -7.02 0.21
CA ILE A 206 16.62 -7.30 1.60
C ILE A 206 18.14 -7.28 1.72
N MET A 207 18.86 -7.95 0.81
CA MET A 207 20.34 -7.95 0.79
C MET A 207 20.92 -6.54 0.59
N TYR A 208 20.33 -5.74 -0.30
CA TYR A 208 20.67 -4.31 -0.50
C TYR A 208 20.54 -3.52 0.81
N CYS A 209 19.40 -3.67 1.50
CA CYS A 209 19.17 -2.99 2.77
C CYS A 209 20.10 -3.47 3.88
N VAL A 210 20.53 -4.73 3.87
CA VAL A 210 21.52 -5.25 4.83
C VAL A 210 22.89 -4.63 4.55
N VAL A 211 23.35 -4.62 3.29
CA VAL A 211 24.64 -4.00 2.91
C VAL A 211 24.70 -2.52 3.31
N PHE A 212 23.73 -1.71 2.89
CA PHE A 212 23.68 -0.28 3.23
C PHE A 212 23.17 0.01 4.66
N SER A 213 22.97 -1.01 5.50
CA SER A 213 22.84 -0.84 6.96
C SER A 213 24.18 -0.89 7.70
N PHE A 214 25.26 -1.31 7.03
CA PHE A 214 26.62 -1.46 7.57
C PHE A 214 27.71 -0.74 6.76
N ALA A 215 27.44 -0.35 5.51
CA ALA A 215 28.30 0.52 4.72
C ALA A 215 28.12 2.01 5.07
N ASP A 216 29.13 2.81 4.74
CA ASP A 216 29.15 4.26 4.92
C ASP A 216 28.07 5.01 4.12
N VAL A 217 27.89 6.31 4.41
CA VAL A 217 26.69 7.10 4.05
C VAL A 217 26.64 7.46 2.56
N HIS A 218 26.20 6.51 1.74
CA HIS A 218 26.04 6.68 0.30
C HIS A 218 24.69 7.29 -0.09
N ALA A 219 24.60 8.62 -0.15
CA ALA A 219 23.34 9.34 -0.43
C ALA A 219 22.57 8.84 -1.68
N ALA A 220 23.29 8.48 -2.75
CA ALA A 220 22.68 7.93 -3.98
C ALA A 220 21.94 6.58 -3.76
N ALA A 221 22.33 5.78 -2.75
CA ALA A 221 21.66 4.52 -2.42
C ALA A 221 20.25 4.72 -1.79
N VAL A 222 19.97 5.90 -1.25
CA VAL A 222 18.67 6.26 -0.66
C VAL A 222 17.60 6.46 -1.75
N LEU A 223 18.00 6.84 -2.96
CA LEU A 223 17.07 7.24 -4.02
C LEU A 223 16.25 6.09 -4.65
N PRO A 224 16.81 4.91 -5.03
CA PRO A 224 15.97 3.77 -5.43
C PRO A 224 15.06 3.29 -4.28
N MET A 225 15.56 3.32 -3.04
CA MET A 225 14.76 3.00 -1.85
C MET A 225 13.56 3.92 -1.66
N ALA A 226 13.70 5.22 -1.94
CA ALA A 226 12.61 6.18 -1.91
C ALA A 226 11.49 5.83 -2.91
N ILE A 227 11.85 5.42 -4.14
CA ILE A 227 10.90 5.04 -5.19
C ILE A 227 10.08 3.81 -4.79
N PHE A 228 10.74 2.75 -4.30
CA PHE A 228 10.03 1.55 -3.86
C PHE A 228 9.22 1.74 -2.58
N ALA A 229 9.72 2.54 -1.63
CA ALA A 229 8.95 2.89 -0.44
C ALA A 229 7.68 3.67 -0.80
N LEU A 230 7.76 4.61 -1.74
CA LEU A 230 6.61 5.34 -2.27
C LEU A 230 5.61 4.41 -2.96
N TYR A 231 6.10 3.51 -3.82
CA TYR A 231 5.28 2.53 -4.52
C TYR A 231 4.57 1.57 -3.55
N GLY A 232 5.31 0.97 -2.61
CA GLY A 232 4.76 0.05 -1.61
C GLY A 232 3.75 0.73 -0.67
N PHE A 233 4.06 1.94 -0.20
CA PHE A 233 3.13 2.76 0.58
C PHE A 233 1.84 3.01 -0.21
N ALA A 234 1.94 3.48 -1.45
CA ALA A 234 0.79 3.74 -2.30
C ALA A 234 -0.05 2.48 -2.54
N THR A 235 0.56 1.34 -2.88
CA THR A 235 -0.13 0.06 -3.14
C THR A 235 -0.96 -0.43 -1.95
N PHE A 236 -0.47 -0.31 -0.72
CA PHE A 236 -1.23 -0.72 0.48
C PHE A 236 -2.22 0.35 1.00
N THR A 237 -2.05 1.62 0.62
CA THR A 237 -2.90 2.73 1.11
C THR A 237 -4.41 2.53 0.87
N PRO A 238 -4.90 2.03 -0.29
CA PRO A 238 -6.33 1.72 -0.49
C PRO A 238 -6.90 0.76 0.55
N ASN A 239 -6.13 -0.24 0.98
CA ASN A 239 -6.59 -1.28 1.89
C ASN A 239 -6.65 -0.72 3.32
N VAL A 240 -5.59 -0.05 3.77
CA VAL A 240 -5.54 0.64 5.06
C VAL A 240 -6.59 1.75 5.16
N ALA A 241 -6.76 2.59 4.12
CA ALA A 241 -7.81 3.61 4.07
C ALA A 241 -9.22 3.00 4.12
N SER A 242 -9.45 1.85 3.48
CA SER A 242 -10.74 1.16 3.56
C SER A 242 -11.08 0.66 4.97
N ALA A 243 -10.06 0.40 5.80
CA ALA A 243 -10.24 0.04 7.20
C ALA A 243 -10.47 1.26 8.10
N ILE A 244 -9.62 2.28 7.97
CA ILE A 244 -9.55 3.41 8.91
C ILE A 244 -10.69 4.42 8.70
N LEU A 245 -11.11 4.68 7.45
CA LEU A 245 -12.10 5.72 7.19
C LEU A 245 -13.52 5.30 7.66
N PRO A 246 -14.28 6.21 8.29
CA PRO A 246 -15.70 5.98 8.57
C PRO A 246 -16.51 5.92 7.27
N GLN A 247 -17.68 5.29 7.33
CA GLN A 247 -18.47 4.86 6.16
C GLN A 247 -18.80 6.00 5.17
N ASN A 248 -19.06 7.20 5.68
CA ASN A 248 -19.37 8.41 4.92
C ASN A 248 -18.18 8.95 4.10
N LEU A 249 -16.95 8.80 4.59
CA LEU A 249 -15.74 9.17 3.84
C LEU A 249 -15.21 8.01 2.98
N ARG A 250 -15.44 6.76 3.40
CA ARG A 250 -15.01 5.53 2.70
C ARG A 250 -15.53 5.48 1.26
N SER A 251 -16.80 5.78 1.03
CA SER A 251 -17.44 5.74 -0.30
C SER A 251 -16.82 6.74 -1.29
N THR A 252 -16.47 7.95 -0.83
CA THR A 252 -15.96 9.03 -1.69
C THR A 252 -14.45 9.00 -1.86
N ILE A 253 -13.69 8.64 -0.81
CA ILE A 253 -12.22 8.74 -0.83
C ILE A 253 -11.56 7.46 -1.34
N VAL A 254 -12.02 6.27 -0.95
CA VAL A 254 -11.34 5.01 -1.33
C VAL A 254 -11.32 4.78 -2.85
N PRO A 255 -12.37 5.07 -3.64
CA PRO A 255 -12.29 5.01 -5.10
C PRO A 255 -11.29 6.00 -5.70
N ARG A 256 -11.16 7.22 -5.14
CA ARG A 256 -10.18 8.23 -5.58
C ARG A 256 -8.76 7.75 -5.32
N ILE A 257 -8.47 7.22 -4.13
CA ILE A 257 -7.17 6.62 -3.81
C ILE A 257 -6.88 5.45 -4.76
N ARG A 258 -7.85 4.55 -4.99
CA ARG A 258 -7.67 3.44 -5.96
C ARG A 258 -7.39 3.94 -7.38
N GLY A 259 -8.04 5.00 -7.83
CA GLY A 259 -7.77 5.62 -9.15
C GLY A 259 -6.37 6.23 -9.25
N LEU A 260 -5.87 6.86 -8.19
CA LEU A 260 -4.49 7.37 -8.13
C LEU A 260 -3.46 6.23 -8.10
N VAL A 261 -3.71 5.20 -7.29
CA VAL A 261 -2.84 4.01 -7.22
C VAL A 261 -2.83 3.26 -8.55
N ALA A 262 -3.99 3.09 -9.22
CA ALA A 262 -4.06 2.47 -10.54
C ALA A 262 -3.20 3.20 -11.59
N ARG A 263 -3.19 4.54 -11.57
CA ARG A 263 -2.29 5.35 -12.41
C ARG A 263 -0.82 5.15 -12.04
N LEU A 264 -0.48 5.12 -10.75
CA LEU A 264 0.88 4.87 -10.30
C LEU A 264 1.36 3.46 -10.68
N THR A 265 0.51 2.44 -10.57
CA THR A 265 0.84 1.06 -10.98
C THR A 265 0.93 0.89 -12.49
N ALA A 266 0.18 1.66 -13.28
CA ALA A 266 0.35 1.71 -14.74
C ALA A 266 1.71 2.34 -15.15
N VAL A 267 2.30 3.17 -14.30
CA VAL A 267 3.67 3.70 -14.43
C VAL A 267 4.68 2.82 -13.64
N GLY A 268 4.24 1.71 -13.04
CA GLY A 268 5.05 0.86 -12.16
C GLY A 268 6.29 0.26 -12.85
N ASP A 269 6.17 -0.15 -14.11
CA ASP A 269 7.32 -0.64 -14.88
C ASP A 269 8.35 0.47 -15.16
N GLN A 270 7.89 1.70 -15.38
CA GLN A 270 8.78 2.86 -15.51
C GLN A 270 9.46 3.20 -14.17
N ALA A 271 8.77 3.04 -13.04
CA ALA A 271 9.38 3.18 -11.72
C ALA A 271 10.46 2.12 -11.46
N LYS A 272 10.22 0.86 -11.86
CA LYS A 272 11.25 -0.21 -11.83
C LYS A 272 12.46 0.10 -12.72
N ILE A 273 12.23 0.59 -13.94
CA ILE A 273 13.29 1.00 -14.88
C ILE A 273 14.08 2.19 -14.31
N ALA A 274 13.41 3.18 -13.73
CA ALA A 274 14.05 4.33 -13.11
C ALA A 274 14.94 3.91 -11.92
N ALA A 275 14.45 3.04 -11.04
CA ALA A 275 15.24 2.54 -9.92
C ALA A 275 16.45 1.70 -10.39
N ALA A 276 16.29 0.86 -11.41
CA ALA A 276 17.41 0.10 -12.01
C ALA A 276 18.47 1.01 -12.65
N ARG A 277 18.08 2.17 -13.22
CA ARG A 277 19.02 3.21 -13.69
C ARG A 277 19.78 3.87 -12.53
N LEU A 278 19.12 4.13 -11.40
CA LEU A 278 19.75 4.72 -10.21
C LEU A 278 20.72 3.74 -9.52
N GLU A 279 20.37 2.46 -9.46
CA GLU A 279 21.27 1.39 -9.04
C GLU A 279 22.51 1.35 -9.95
N LEU A 280 22.33 1.45 -11.27
CA LEU A 280 23.44 1.44 -12.22
C LEU A 280 24.37 2.67 -12.11
N ILE A 281 23.84 3.82 -11.71
CA ILE A 281 24.61 5.04 -11.37
C ILE A 281 25.42 4.86 -10.07
N LEU A 282 25.01 3.98 -9.17
CA LEU A 282 25.71 3.72 -7.91
C LEU A 282 27.05 2.98 -8.13
N VAL A 283 27.18 2.20 -9.22
CA VAL A 283 28.40 1.45 -9.58
C VAL A 283 29.63 2.37 -9.73
N PRO A 284 29.65 3.40 -10.60
CA PRO A 284 30.80 4.29 -10.72
C PRO A 284 31.06 5.12 -9.45
N ILE A 285 30.03 5.46 -8.66
CA ILE A 285 30.19 6.19 -7.39
C ILE A 285 30.98 5.33 -6.39
N LEU A 286 30.59 4.06 -6.20
CA LEU A 286 31.30 3.12 -5.34
C LEU A 286 32.70 2.78 -5.87
N PHE A 287 32.89 2.77 -7.20
CA PHE A 287 34.22 2.61 -7.80
C PHE A 287 35.14 3.82 -7.56
N ILE A 288 34.60 5.03 -7.39
CA ILE A 288 35.37 6.19 -6.95
C ILE A 288 35.69 6.09 -5.45
N GLY A 289 34.74 5.64 -4.61
CA GLY A 289 34.96 5.37 -3.18
C GLY A 289 36.08 4.35 -2.89
N LEU A 290 36.38 3.47 -3.86
CA LEU A 290 37.53 2.56 -3.79
C LEU A 290 38.87 3.28 -3.60
N PHE A 291 39.04 4.48 -4.17
CA PHE A 291 40.25 5.29 -4.01
C PHE A 291 40.37 5.92 -2.61
N SER A 292 39.27 5.99 -1.85
CA SER A 292 39.25 6.35 -0.43
C SER A 292 39.57 5.17 0.50
N GLY A 293 39.68 3.95 -0.03
CA GLY A 293 39.93 2.72 0.74
C GLY A 293 38.67 1.92 1.15
N GLU A 294 37.48 2.28 0.65
CA GLU A 294 36.22 1.61 0.99
C GLU A 294 36.01 0.33 0.16
N PHE A 295 36.77 -0.74 0.46
CA PHE A 295 36.68 -2.02 -0.26
C PHE A 295 35.38 -2.80 0.02
N LEU A 296 34.87 -2.75 1.26
CA LEU A 296 33.76 -3.60 1.71
C LEU A 296 32.41 -3.26 1.03
N PRO A 297 32.01 -1.98 0.87
CA PRO A 297 30.79 -1.61 0.17
C PRO A 297 30.82 -2.02 -1.31
N LEU A 298 31.97 -1.90 -1.99
CA LEU A 298 32.08 -2.24 -3.41
C LEU A 298 31.93 -3.75 -3.65
N ILE A 299 32.59 -4.60 -2.87
CA ILE A 299 32.53 -6.06 -3.02
C ILE A 299 31.11 -6.58 -2.71
N SER A 300 30.51 -6.08 -1.62
CA SER A 300 29.16 -6.48 -1.23
C SER A 300 28.09 -5.97 -2.21
N TYR A 301 28.28 -4.77 -2.78
CA TYR A 301 27.41 -4.24 -3.83
C TYR A 301 27.54 -4.99 -5.15
N ALA A 302 28.75 -5.42 -5.54
CA ALA A 302 28.95 -6.26 -6.73
C ALA A 302 28.21 -7.60 -6.62
N ASN A 303 28.18 -8.21 -5.43
CA ASN A 303 27.40 -9.42 -5.17
C ASN A 303 25.88 -9.18 -5.26
N PHE A 304 25.39 -8.05 -4.73
CA PHE A 304 23.99 -7.64 -4.94
C PHE A 304 23.67 -7.42 -6.44
N LEU A 305 24.55 -6.74 -7.17
CA LEU A 305 24.34 -6.43 -8.59
C LEU A 305 24.32 -7.71 -9.44
N ASN A 306 25.13 -8.71 -9.09
CA ASN A 306 25.11 -10.05 -9.68
C ASN A 306 23.74 -10.74 -9.48
N LEU A 307 23.29 -10.85 -8.22
CA LEU A 307 21.96 -11.38 -7.88
C LEU A 307 20.85 -10.65 -8.66
N ARG A 308 20.92 -9.32 -8.71
CA ARG A 308 19.94 -8.47 -9.38
C ARG A 308 19.98 -8.59 -10.90
N TYR A 309 21.15 -8.79 -11.51
CA TYR A 309 21.30 -9.06 -12.93
C TYR A 309 20.61 -10.37 -13.33
N VAL A 310 20.79 -11.44 -12.56
CA VAL A 310 20.10 -12.73 -12.77
C VAL A 310 18.58 -12.55 -12.66
N GLN A 311 18.11 -11.87 -11.61
CA GLN A 311 16.67 -11.70 -11.33
C GLN A 311 15.94 -10.81 -12.35
N SER A 312 16.49 -9.63 -12.69
CA SER A 312 15.70 -8.53 -13.26
C SER A 312 16.01 -8.28 -14.74
N ALA A 313 15.00 -8.49 -15.60
CA ALA A 313 15.12 -8.29 -17.04
C ALA A 313 15.41 -6.83 -17.44
N HIS A 314 14.96 -5.86 -16.64
CA HIS A 314 15.23 -4.43 -16.87
C HIS A 314 16.72 -4.10 -16.69
N THR A 315 17.35 -4.60 -15.63
CA THR A 315 18.79 -4.41 -15.38
C THR A 315 19.62 -5.05 -16.48
N ARG A 316 19.24 -6.26 -16.95
CA ARG A 316 19.91 -6.90 -18.10
C ARG A 316 19.88 -6.04 -19.37
N ARG A 317 18.73 -5.44 -19.69
CA ARG A 317 18.59 -4.53 -20.85
C ARG A 317 19.41 -3.25 -20.69
N LEU A 318 19.28 -2.55 -19.55
CA LEU A 318 20.07 -1.34 -19.28
C LEU A 318 21.59 -1.61 -19.32
N LEU A 319 22.00 -2.82 -18.96
CA LEU A 319 23.40 -3.23 -19.02
C LEU A 319 23.89 -3.56 -20.44
N SER A 320 23.06 -4.16 -21.30
CA SER A 320 23.37 -4.28 -22.73
C SER A 320 23.41 -2.91 -23.41
N ASP A 321 22.52 -1.99 -23.04
CA ASP A 321 22.49 -0.63 -23.56
C ASP A 321 23.78 0.12 -23.15
N LEU A 322 24.22 0.00 -21.88
CA LEU A 322 25.51 0.54 -21.44
C LEU A 322 26.71 -0.11 -22.12
N LYS A 323 26.68 -1.41 -22.44
CA LYS A 323 27.76 -2.03 -23.22
C LYS A 323 27.87 -1.36 -24.60
N ILE A 324 26.75 -1.20 -25.31
CA ILE A 324 26.71 -0.57 -26.65
C ILE A 324 27.22 0.87 -26.58
N LEU A 325 26.70 1.67 -25.65
CA LEU A 325 27.12 3.06 -25.45
C LEU A 325 28.59 3.17 -25.05
N GLY A 326 29.07 2.28 -24.18
CA GLY A 326 30.46 2.26 -23.74
C GLY A 326 31.44 1.89 -24.87
N PHE A 327 31.10 0.91 -25.72
CA PHE A 327 31.90 0.61 -26.92
C PHE A 327 31.99 1.82 -27.86
N GLN A 328 30.86 2.52 -28.10
CA GLN A 328 30.84 3.78 -28.87
C GLN A 328 31.73 4.86 -28.23
N LEU A 329 31.70 4.99 -26.90
CA LEU A 329 32.51 5.96 -26.17
C LEU A 329 34.01 5.63 -26.22
N THR A 330 34.38 4.35 -26.15
CA THR A 330 35.79 3.91 -26.28
C THR A 330 36.31 3.97 -27.72
N GLY A 331 35.43 3.92 -28.73
CA GLY A 331 35.79 4.14 -30.12
C GLY A 331 36.02 5.61 -30.49
N HIS A 332 35.71 6.56 -29.59
CA HIS A 332 35.86 7.98 -29.88
C HIS A 332 37.31 8.47 -29.64
N PRO A 333 37.97 9.14 -30.61
CA PRO A 333 39.41 9.46 -30.56
C PRO A 333 39.82 10.52 -29.52
N ARG A 334 38.90 11.00 -28.67
CA ARG A 334 39.18 11.87 -27.52
C ARG A 334 38.94 11.18 -26.16
N CYS A 335 38.69 9.87 -26.13
CA CYS A 335 38.40 9.15 -24.90
C CYS A 335 39.69 8.91 -24.07
N PRO A 336 39.78 9.35 -22.80
CA PRO A 336 40.95 9.09 -21.96
C PRO A 336 41.18 7.57 -21.77
N PRO A 337 42.42 7.07 -21.89
CA PRO A 337 42.71 5.63 -21.85
C PRO A 337 42.32 4.97 -20.53
N ILE A 338 42.29 5.73 -19.43
CA ILE A 338 41.78 5.28 -18.11
C ILE A 338 40.31 4.86 -18.20
N ILE A 339 39.47 5.58 -18.96
CA ILE A 339 38.05 5.25 -19.12
C ILE A 339 37.89 3.97 -19.96
N GLY A 340 38.71 3.80 -21.01
CA GLY A 340 38.76 2.55 -21.78
C GLY A 340 39.16 1.35 -20.92
N ALA A 341 40.23 1.48 -20.13
CA ALA A 341 40.68 0.42 -19.23
C ALA A 341 39.66 0.09 -18.12
N ALA A 342 38.99 1.10 -17.56
CA ALA A 342 37.91 0.92 -16.58
C ALA A 342 36.68 0.25 -17.21
N PHE A 343 36.28 0.66 -18.41
CA PHE A 343 35.17 0.05 -19.14
C PHE A 343 35.43 -1.41 -19.51
N VAL A 344 36.63 -1.76 -20.00
CA VAL A 344 36.99 -3.16 -20.29
C VAL A 344 36.99 -4.02 -19.03
N LYS A 345 37.49 -3.49 -17.89
CA LYS A 345 37.39 -4.18 -16.59
C LYS A 345 35.93 -4.36 -16.14
N LEU A 346 35.08 -3.34 -16.32
CA LEU A 346 33.64 -3.42 -16.04
C LEU A 346 33.00 -4.50 -16.91
N VAL A 347 33.12 -4.43 -18.23
CA VAL A 347 32.57 -5.41 -19.19
C VAL A 347 33.03 -6.83 -18.85
N GLY A 348 34.32 -7.03 -18.55
CA GLY A 348 34.86 -8.34 -18.14
C GLY A 348 34.33 -8.85 -16.80
N LEU A 349 33.96 -7.96 -15.86
CA LEU A 349 33.24 -8.34 -14.63
C LEU A 349 31.80 -8.74 -14.96
N LEU A 350 31.11 -7.95 -15.77
CA LEU A 350 29.71 -8.19 -16.18
C LEU A 350 29.56 -9.50 -16.98
N GLU A 351 30.54 -9.87 -17.79
CA GLU A 351 30.57 -11.13 -18.55
C GLU A 351 30.91 -12.36 -17.70
N ARG A 352 31.52 -12.17 -16.53
CA ARG A 352 31.65 -13.21 -15.50
C ARG A 352 30.37 -13.40 -14.68
N MET A 353 29.41 -12.47 -14.79
CA MET A 353 28.12 -12.50 -14.11
C MET A 353 26.96 -12.93 -15.04
N ASP A 354 27.22 -13.17 -16.33
CA ASP A 354 26.20 -13.67 -17.25
C ASP A 354 26.05 -15.20 -17.14
N PRO A 355 24.92 -15.73 -16.63
CA PRO A 355 24.72 -17.17 -16.47
C PRO A 355 24.56 -17.90 -17.81
N ASN A 356 24.32 -17.19 -18.92
CA ASN A 356 24.22 -17.77 -20.26
C ASN A 356 25.60 -18.02 -20.91
N ARG A 357 26.71 -17.75 -20.21
CA ARG A 357 28.07 -17.99 -20.71
C ARG A 357 28.52 -19.44 -20.45
N ARG A 358 27.72 -20.40 -20.93
CA ARG A 358 27.97 -21.86 -20.91
C ARG A 358 27.65 -22.47 -22.28
#